data_AF-A0A9X2EE72-F1
#
_entry.id   AF-A0A9X2EE72-F1
#
_cell.length_a   1.000
_cell.length_b   1.000
_cell.length_c   1.000
_cell.angle_alpha   90.00
_cell.angle_beta   90.00
_cell.angle_gamma   90.00
#
_symmetry.space_group_name_H-M   'P 1'
#
loop_
_entity.id
_entity.type
_entity.pdbx_description
1 polymer ?
#
loop_
_entity_poly.entity_id
_entity_poly.type
_entity_poly.pdbx_seq_one_letter_code
_entity_poly.pdbx_strand_id
1 'polypeptide(L)' 'MIEIVSRGSRRTDYVIKRGDYADAGIPHYWIVDLSDPVSLLACHLAGEMGYVDNGEHAETFTTTAPFPVTIDLAALR' A
#
# COMPACT_ATOMS: atom_id res chain seq x y z
N MET A 1 -7.23 2.89 3.55
CA MET A 1 -7.76 1.76 2.78
C MET A 1 -6.62 0.78 2.53
N ILE A 2 -6.88 -0.53 2.58
CA ILE A 2 -5.87 -1.57 2.35
C ILE A 2 -6.37 -2.47 1.23
N GLU A 3 -5.54 -2.70 0.21
CA GLU A 3 -5.81 -3.61 -0.89
C GLU A 3 -4.81 -4.78 -0.85
N ILE A 4 -5.31 -6.01 -0.94
CA ILE A 4 -4.52 -7.24 -0.93
C ILE A 4 -4.53 -7.83 -2.33
N VAL A 5 -3.36 -8.16 -2.85
CA VAL A 5 -3.15 -8.51 -4.25
C VAL A 5 -2.29 -9.76 -4.42
N SER A 6 -2.51 -10.48 -5.51
CA SER A 6 -1.83 -11.76 -5.82
C SER A 6 -1.32 -11.75 -7.27
N ARG A 7 -0.49 -12.75 -7.66
CA ARG A 7 0.25 -12.86 -8.94
C ARG A 7 -0.51 -12.50 -10.24
N GLY A 8 -1.85 -12.49 -10.24
CA GLY A 8 -2.66 -12.19 -11.43
C GLY A 8 -3.04 -10.71 -11.67
N SER A 9 -2.91 -9.81 -10.68
CA SER A 9 -3.48 -8.44 -10.75
C SER A 9 -2.45 -7.31 -10.92
N ARG A 10 -1.21 -7.66 -11.27
CA ARG A 10 0.00 -7.01 -10.76
C ARG A 10 0.45 -5.67 -11.37
N ARG A 11 -0.29 -4.94 -12.22
CA ARG A 11 0.29 -3.67 -12.73
C ARG A 11 -0.67 -2.58 -13.21
N THR A 12 -1.71 -2.93 -13.97
CA THR A 12 -2.62 -1.91 -14.53
C THR A 12 -3.61 -1.40 -13.48
N ASP A 13 -4.02 -2.27 -12.55
CA ASP A 13 -5.04 -1.95 -11.54
C ASP A 13 -4.53 -0.95 -10.49
N TYR A 14 -3.22 -0.97 -10.19
CA TYR A 14 -2.63 -0.08 -9.19
C TYR A 14 -2.59 1.38 -9.60
N VAL A 15 -2.36 1.67 -10.88
CA VAL A 15 -2.20 3.06 -11.35
C VAL A 15 -3.56 3.72 -11.51
N ILE A 16 -4.54 3.01 -12.06
CA ILE A 16 -5.88 3.54 -12.31
C ILE A 16 -6.59 3.84 -10.97
N LYS A 17 -6.58 2.90 -10.02
CA LYS A 17 -7.23 3.08 -8.71
C LYS A 17 -6.60 4.17 -7.83
N ARG A 18 -5.29 4.42 -7.96
CA ARG A 18 -4.61 5.46 -7.16
C ARG A 18 -5.15 6.86 -7.46
N GLY A 19 -5.47 7.15 -8.72
CA GLY A 19 -6.09 8.40 -9.11
C GLY A 19 -7.47 8.55 -8.47
N ASP A 20 -8.34 7.56 -8.67
CA ASP A 20 -9.70 7.56 -8.12
C ASP A 20 -9.72 7.71 -6.58
N TYR A 21 -8.81 7.04 -5.87
CA TYR A 21 -8.72 7.15 -4.41
C TYR A 21 -8.10 8.47 -3.93
N ALA A 22 -7.18 9.05 -4.70
CA ALA A 22 -6.64 10.37 -4.41
C ALA A 22 -7.72 11.45 -4.61
N ASP A 23 -8.48 11.36 -5.70
CA ASP A 23 -9.61 12.25 -5.99
C ASP A 23 -10.73 12.09 -4.94
N ALA A 24 -10.93 10.88 -4.43
CA ALA A 24 -11.82 10.62 -3.30
C ALA A 24 -11.26 11.09 -1.94
N GLY A 25 -10.04 11.62 -1.90
CA GLY A 25 -9.43 12.20 -0.69
C GLY A 25 -9.04 11.17 0.38
N ILE A 26 -8.79 9.92 0.00
CA ILE A 26 -8.45 8.87 0.98
C ILE A 26 -7.03 9.13 1.52
N PRO A 27 -6.83 9.39 2.83
CA PRO A 27 -5.52 9.86 3.32
C PRO A 27 -4.40 8.81 3.25
N HIS A 28 -4.74 7.53 3.46
CA HIS A 28 -3.79 6.44 3.48
C HIS A 28 -4.29 5.28 2.62
N TYR A 29 -3.44 4.80 1.73
CA TYR A 29 -3.74 3.69 0.83
C TYR A 29 -2.56 2.71 0.81
N TRP A 30 -2.79 1.49 1.27
CA TRP A 30 -1.76 0.46 1.36
C TRP A 30 -2.04 -0.67 0.41
N ILE A 31 -0.99 -1.19 -0.22
CA ILE A 31 -1.06 -2.33 -1.13
C ILE A 31 -0.19 -3.43 -0.52
N VAL A 32 -0.76 -4.62 -0.33
CA VAL A 32 -0.06 -5.80 0.19
C VAL A 32 -0.02 -6.87 -0.88
N ASP A 33 1.15 -7.09 -1.47
CA ASP A 33 1.38 -8.14 -2.47
C ASP A 33 1.80 -9.43 -1.77
N LEU A 34 0.94 -10.46 -1.84
CA LEU A 34 1.16 -11.76 -1.19
C LEU A 34 2.03 -12.71 -2.00
N SER A 35 2.62 -12.25 -3.10
CA SER A 35 3.45 -13.12 -3.94
C SER A 35 4.86 -13.14 -3.42
N ASP A 36 5.52 -14.29 -3.46
CA ASP A 36 6.83 -14.45 -2.84
C ASP A 36 7.92 -13.56 -3.49
N PRO A 37 8.61 -12.68 -2.73
CA PRO A 37 8.42 -12.39 -1.30
C PRO A 37 7.28 -11.39 -1.03
N VAL A 38 6.50 -11.61 0.06
CA VAL A 38 5.42 -10.72 0.48
C VAL A 38 5.95 -9.29 0.66
N SER A 39 5.29 -8.31 0.07
CA SER A 39 5.66 -6.89 0.17
C SER A 39 4.48 -5.98 0.48
N LEU A 40 4.78 -4.83 1.08
CA LEU A 40 3.81 -3.78 1.38
C LEU A 40 4.29 -2.45 0.84
N LEU A 41 3.43 -1.76 0.10
CA LEU A 41 3.62 -0.37 -0.30
C LEU A 41 2.64 0.53 0.46
N ALA A 42 3.18 1.44 1.27
CA ALA A 42 2.37 2.36 2.05
C ALA A 42 2.33 3.75 1.39
N CYS A 43 1.20 4.07 0.76
CA CYS A 43 0.97 5.39 0.19
C CYS A 43 0.21 6.30 1.17
N HIS A 44 0.52 7.60 1.13
CA HIS A 44 -0.27 8.65 1.78
C HIS A 44 -0.54 9.81 0.81
N LEU A 45 -1.69 10.45 0.98
CA LEU A 45 -2.13 11.53 0.10
C LEU A 45 -1.34 12.81 0.42
N ALA A 46 -0.66 13.36 -0.58
CA ALA A 46 0.17 14.57 -0.49
C ALA A 46 -0.46 15.75 -1.25
N GLY A 47 -1.75 15.98 -1.03
CA GLY A 47 -2.52 17.06 -1.67
C GLY A 47 -2.54 16.91 -3.20
N GLU A 48 -2.23 18.01 -3.91
CA GLU A 48 -2.25 18.06 -5.38
C GLU A 48 -1.21 17.16 -6.06
N MET A 49 -0.21 16.66 -5.32
CA MET A 49 0.76 15.68 -5.83
C MET A 49 0.20 14.25 -5.89
N GLY A 50 -1.01 14.02 -5.36
CA GLY A 50 -1.60 12.69 -5.24
C GLY A 50 -0.90 11.84 -4.19
N TYR A 51 -0.87 10.52 -4.40
CA TYR A 51 -0.23 9.60 -3.46
C TYR A 51 1.29 9.61 -3.58
N VAL A 52 1.97 9.64 -2.45
CA VAL A 52 3.41 9.40 -2.34
C VAL A 52 3.67 8.22 -1.38
N ASP A 53 4.76 7.48 -1.62
CA ASP A 53 5.21 6.35 -0.80
C ASP A 53 6.73 6.43 -0.56
N ASN A 54 7.20 5.65 0.41
CA ASN A 54 8.62 5.59 0.80
C ASN A 54 9.31 4.32 0.29
N GLY A 55 8.75 3.68 -0.74
CA GLY A 55 9.21 2.40 -1.26
C GLY A 55 8.51 1.19 -0.65
N GLU A 56 8.76 0.03 -1.26
CA GLU A 56 8.22 -1.25 -0.79
C GLU A 56 8.96 -1.73 0.46
N HIS A 57 8.20 -2.25 1.42
CA HIS A 57 8.69 -2.86 2.64
C HIS A 57 8.54 -4.38 2.55
N ALA A 58 9.58 -5.10 2.99
CA ALA A 58 9.58 -6.54 3.16
C ALA A 58 9.80 -6.88 4.63
N GLU A 59 9.42 -8.11 5.03
CA GLU A 59 9.58 -8.67 6.39
C GLU A 59 8.75 -8.00 7.49
N THR A 60 8.93 -6.69 7.73
CA THR A 60 8.17 -5.96 8.75
C THR A 60 7.92 -4.52 8.29
N PHE A 61 6.69 -4.05 8.49
CA PHE A 61 6.30 -2.67 8.28
C PHE A 61 5.81 -2.06 9.60
N THR A 62 6.36 -0.92 10.00
CA THR A 62 5.90 -0.17 11.18
C THR A 62 5.59 1.26 10.80
N THR A 63 4.45 1.76 11.26
CA THR A 63 4.00 3.12 11.03
C THR A 63 3.23 3.65 12.24
N THR A 64 3.20 4.97 12.41
CA THR A 64 2.34 5.66 13.37
C THR A 64 1.07 6.24 12.75
N ALA A 65 0.97 6.22 11.42
CA ALA A 65 -0.15 6.73 10.65
C ALA A 65 -0.73 5.64 9.73
N PRO A 66 -2.06 5.51 9.60
CA PRO A 66 -3.10 6.33 10.26
C PRO A 66 -3.23 6.10 11.77
N PHE A 67 -2.63 5.03 12.28
CA PHE A 67 -2.50 4.73 13.70
C PHE A 67 -1.23 3.90 13.91
N PRO A 68 -0.70 3.82 15.15
CA PRO A 68 0.43 2.96 15.47
C PRO A 68 0.13 1.50 15.15
N VAL A 69 0.88 0.91 14.22
CA VAL A 69 0.78 -0.51 13.86
C VAL A 69 2.12 -1.03 13.39
N THR A 70 2.39 -2.29 13.74
CA THR A 70 3.47 -3.10 13.19
C THR A 70 2.86 -4.33 12.53
N ILE A 71 3.23 -4.56 11.28
CA ILE A 71 2.78 -5.70 10.47
C ILE A 71 4.00 -6.57 10.20
N ASP A 72 3.95 -7.82 10.65
CA ASP A 72 4.90 -8.86 10.27
C ASP A 72 4.46 -9.44 8.92
N LEU A 73 5.18 -9.06 7.86
CA LEU A 73 4.92 -9.51 6.49
C LEU A 73 5.44 -10.94 6.26
N ALA A 74 6.44 -11.38 7.01
CA ALA A 74 6.97 -12.74 6.92
C ALA A 74 5.97 -13.77 7.48
N ALA A 75 5.15 -13.36 8.44
CA ALA A 75 4.08 -14.18 9.02
C ALA A 75 2.81 -14.28 8.15
N LEU A 76 2.71 -13.54 7.03
CA LEU A 76 1.55 -13.58 6.12
C LEU A 76 1.67 -14.66 5.02
N ARG A 77 2.55 -15.65 5.22
CA ARG A 77 2.75 -16.81 4.34
C ARG A 77 1.77 -17.94 4.63
#